data_AF-A0A832NMZ8-F1
#
_entry.id   AF-A0A832NMZ8-F1
#
_cell.length_a   1.000
_cell.length_b   1.000
_cell.length_c   1.000
_cell.angle_alpha   90.00
_cell.angle_beta   90.00
_cell.angle_gamma   90.00
#
_symmetry.space_group_name_H-M   'P 1'
#
loop_
_entity.id
_entity.type
_entity.pdbx_description
1 polymer ?
#
loop_
_entity_poly.entity_id
_entity_poly.type
_entity_poly.pdbx_seq_one_letter_code
_entity_poly.pdbx_strand_id
1 'polypeptide(L)'
;AVLTKDGSGTVVLAGSSNLCGSTVINAGTLAIATTTPPRIGDVTVNSGILQIGDGGPNASFPPGLINLAGTGSSLRFNSSTDLTLNKEITGQGSMSKFASNTVVILSSNSFYGSVTTGSGSPSPNGRGAGILELRNSYGLGDGMVGKTVELIRAELQLVGGLTIPAPINFNISGGSFVTSEGAGLIPIRSVSGNNVIEGGINLIAGAGSGEVSVDAGSTLTIQGSITANTTGRTLFLGGAGTGIINGSIYDNGVNIPALTKQGSGTWTLNGFNFYTGGTTIQGGTLALGASSSISTSTNITLLSNAVLNVSALVSGFTVDYAQTLRGDGTVQGNVTVNGFIRPGTSVGALAITGSLNLAGETVMELNRTNAANADLISAASIVLGGNLTVVNIGPALQAGDTFNLFDGALSGAFVNTVLPDLGSTTLFWDTSLLQSQGILKVGTTQAPPPTILPPTVVGGNLVIQVNSLAGFNYILEATPAVAPTSWAPVETKAGGGILTFTIPIGSAPQRFFRISVQ
;
A
#
# COMPACT_ATOMS: atom_id res chain seq x y z
N ALA A 1 21.97 25.85 -51.28
CA ALA A 1 20.69 25.23 -51.68
C ALA A 1 19.84 24.99 -50.44
N VAL A 2 18.53 25.21 -50.52
CA VAL A 2 17.56 24.97 -49.45
C VAL A 2 16.63 23.84 -49.88
N LEU A 3 16.39 22.85 -49.01
CA LEU A 3 15.34 21.85 -49.21
C LEU A 3 14.04 22.35 -48.57
N THR A 4 12.98 22.55 -49.36
CA THR A 4 11.68 23.00 -48.84
C THR A 4 10.62 21.90 -48.98
N LYS A 5 9.85 21.65 -47.91
CA LYS A 5 8.79 20.66 -47.85
C LYS A 5 7.44 21.33 -47.55
N ASP A 6 6.62 21.56 -48.58
CA ASP A 6 5.36 22.32 -48.50
C ASP A 6 4.07 21.49 -48.60
N GLY A 7 4.12 20.28 -49.17
CA GLY A 7 2.93 19.42 -49.34
C GLY A 7 2.52 18.67 -48.06
N SER A 8 1.27 18.20 -47.97
CA SER A 8 0.79 17.43 -46.80
C SER A 8 1.36 16.02 -46.68
N GLY A 9 1.91 15.46 -47.77
CA GLY A 9 2.45 14.10 -47.81
C GLY A 9 3.74 13.89 -47.01
N THR A 10 4.27 12.67 -47.09
CA THR A 10 5.55 12.28 -46.46
C THR A 10 6.66 12.21 -47.50
N VAL A 11 7.81 12.81 -47.19
CA VAL A 11 9.06 12.61 -47.94
C VAL A 11 10.01 11.83 -47.03
N VAL A 12 10.62 10.76 -47.55
CA VAL A 12 11.57 9.92 -46.81
C VAL A 12 12.97 10.13 -47.36
N LEU A 13 13.91 10.49 -46.49
CA LEU A 13 15.33 10.56 -46.79
C LEU A 13 16.00 9.25 -46.35
N ALA A 14 16.33 8.40 -47.33
CA ALA A 14 16.94 7.08 -47.09
C ALA A 14 18.47 7.03 -47.36
N GLY A 15 19.08 8.13 -47.82
CA GLY A 15 20.50 8.20 -48.18
C GLY A 15 21.24 9.41 -47.61
N SER A 16 22.57 9.43 -47.74
CA SER A 16 23.48 10.39 -47.10
C SER A 16 23.82 11.64 -47.93
N SER A 17 23.58 11.62 -49.24
CA SER A 17 24.05 12.62 -50.23
C SER A 17 23.10 13.81 -50.44
N ASN A 18 22.20 14.09 -49.50
CA ASN A 18 21.27 15.22 -49.59
C ASN A 18 21.98 16.53 -49.21
N LEU A 19 22.74 17.13 -50.14
CA LEU A 19 23.61 18.29 -49.91
C LEU A 19 22.85 19.63 -49.90
N CYS A 20 22.13 19.92 -48.82
CA CYS A 20 21.47 21.22 -48.64
C CYS A 20 22.14 22.02 -47.52
N GLY A 21 22.22 23.34 -47.68
CA GLY A 21 22.75 24.24 -46.64
C GLY A 21 21.73 24.48 -45.52
N SER A 22 20.45 24.28 -45.80
CA SER A 22 19.36 24.30 -44.82
C SER A 22 18.14 23.55 -45.35
N THR A 23 17.23 23.22 -44.44
CA THR A 23 15.96 22.54 -44.71
C THR A 23 14.82 23.28 -44.03
N VAL A 24 13.71 23.47 -44.75
CA VAL A 24 12.49 24.10 -44.26
C VAL A 24 11.32 23.15 -44.45
N ILE A 25 10.57 22.88 -43.38
CA ILE A 25 9.35 22.07 -43.41
C ILE A 25 8.17 22.99 -43.09
N ASN A 26 7.32 23.23 -44.10
CA ASN A 26 6.13 24.07 -44.01
C ASN A 26 4.83 23.26 -43.93
N ALA A 27 4.83 21.98 -44.36
CA ALA A 27 3.73 21.05 -44.08
C ALA A 27 4.15 19.57 -44.23
N GLY A 28 3.25 18.67 -43.79
CA GLY A 28 3.41 17.22 -43.92
C GLY A 28 4.58 16.68 -43.10
N THR A 29 5.18 15.57 -43.54
CA THR A 29 6.29 14.91 -42.83
C THR A 29 7.55 14.85 -43.69
N LEU A 30 8.71 15.18 -43.11
CA LEU A 30 10.02 14.78 -43.62
C LEU A 30 10.60 13.73 -42.67
N ALA A 31 10.70 12.48 -43.13
CA ALA A 31 11.25 11.38 -42.35
C ALA A 31 12.70 11.11 -42.73
N ILE A 32 13.57 10.90 -41.74
CA ILE A 32 14.97 10.50 -41.92
C ILE A 32 15.07 9.02 -41.57
N ALA A 33 15.14 8.16 -42.58
CA ALA A 33 15.12 6.70 -42.45
C ALA A 33 16.45 6.09 -42.92
N THR A 34 17.55 6.58 -42.35
CA THR A 34 18.92 6.15 -42.68
C THR A 34 19.79 6.18 -41.44
N THR A 35 20.75 5.26 -41.34
CA THR A 35 21.74 5.24 -40.25
C THR A 35 22.87 6.24 -40.45
N THR A 36 23.02 6.76 -41.67
CA THR A 36 24.02 7.78 -41.99
C THR A 36 23.34 9.15 -42.04
N PRO A 37 23.66 10.08 -41.12
CA PRO A 37 23.05 11.41 -41.06
C PRO A 37 23.01 12.11 -42.44
N PRO A 38 21.82 12.54 -42.92
CA PRO A 38 21.72 13.25 -44.19
C PRO A 38 22.31 14.67 -44.05
N ARG A 39 23.05 15.13 -45.06
CA ARG A 39 23.76 16.44 -45.05
C ARG A 39 22.85 17.64 -45.37
N ILE A 40 21.75 17.79 -44.63
CA ILE A 40 20.65 18.72 -44.96
C ILE A 40 20.68 20.08 -44.24
N GLY A 41 21.79 20.40 -43.58
CA GLY A 41 21.98 21.66 -42.85
C GLY A 41 21.07 21.79 -41.62
N ASP A 42 20.83 23.03 -41.20
CA ASP A 42 19.86 23.35 -40.14
C ASP A 42 18.43 23.09 -40.64
N VAL A 43 17.60 22.54 -39.76
CA VAL A 43 16.21 22.18 -40.06
C VAL A 43 15.27 23.12 -39.31
N THR A 44 14.50 23.91 -40.06
CA THR A 44 13.42 24.75 -39.52
C THR A 44 12.07 24.14 -39.86
N VAL A 45 11.25 23.89 -38.85
CA VAL A 45 9.88 23.36 -39.01
C VAL A 45 8.89 24.47 -38.70
N ASN A 46 8.32 25.09 -39.73
CA ASN A 46 7.31 26.15 -39.57
C ASN A 46 5.94 25.55 -39.24
N SER A 47 5.59 24.47 -39.91
CA SER A 47 4.37 23.68 -39.68
C SER A 47 4.60 22.27 -40.26
N GLY A 48 4.15 21.21 -39.57
CA GLY A 48 4.44 19.83 -39.97
C GLY A 48 5.45 19.11 -39.08
N ILE A 49 6.03 18.02 -39.57
CA ILE A 49 6.79 17.06 -38.75
C ILE A 49 8.17 16.77 -39.34
N LEU A 50 9.21 16.92 -38.52
CA LEU A 50 10.49 16.23 -38.71
C LEU A 50 10.41 14.88 -37.99
N GLN A 51 10.51 13.77 -38.72
CA GLN A 51 10.44 12.42 -38.16
C GLN A 51 11.82 11.74 -38.23
N ILE A 52 12.27 11.19 -37.10
CA ILE A 52 13.50 10.42 -36.97
C ILE A 52 13.11 8.93 -37.03
N GLY A 53 13.46 8.28 -38.13
CA GLY A 53 13.03 6.93 -38.50
C GLY A 53 11.70 6.87 -39.25
N ASP A 54 11.33 5.67 -39.69
CA ASP A 54 10.09 5.34 -40.41
C ASP A 54 9.33 4.15 -39.79
N GLY A 55 9.71 3.73 -38.57
CA GLY A 55 9.24 2.52 -37.89
C GLY A 55 10.21 1.35 -38.03
N GLY A 56 11.15 1.41 -38.97
CA GLY A 56 12.25 0.47 -39.10
C GLY A 56 13.45 0.79 -38.19
N PRO A 57 14.55 0.04 -38.35
CA PRO A 57 15.77 0.21 -37.57
C PRO A 57 16.64 1.39 -38.04
N ASN A 58 16.33 1.97 -39.19
CA ASN A 58 17.14 3.03 -39.78
C ASN A 58 16.66 4.38 -39.31
N ALA A 59 17.49 5.09 -38.56
CA ALA A 59 17.21 6.43 -38.08
C ALA A 59 18.51 7.17 -37.76
N SER A 60 18.54 8.46 -38.02
CA SER A 60 19.63 9.34 -37.62
C SER A 60 19.13 10.77 -37.47
N PHE A 61 19.84 11.55 -36.66
CA PHE A 61 19.59 12.99 -36.53
C PHE A 61 20.38 13.75 -37.60
N PRO A 62 19.81 14.83 -38.16
CA PRO A 62 20.58 15.74 -39.01
C PRO A 62 21.71 16.39 -38.18
N PRO A 63 22.84 16.77 -38.82
CA PRO A 63 23.98 17.33 -38.10
C PRO A 63 23.74 18.76 -37.58
N GLY A 64 22.88 19.54 -38.25
CA GLY A 64 22.55 20.93 -37.94
C GLY A 64 21.52 21.09 -36.81
N LEU A 65 21.19 22.34 -36.49
CA LEU A 65 20.18 22.71 -35.50
C LEU A 65 18.79 22.21 -35.93
N ILE A 66 17.94 21.86 -34.97
CA ILE A 66 16.52 21.61 -35.21
C ILE A 66 15.72 22.72 -34.51
N ASN A 67 15.08 23.58 -35.29
CA ASN A 67 14.21 24.66 -34.82
C ASN A 67 12.75 24.36 -35.15
N LEU A 68 11.94 24.11 -34.13
CA LEU A 68 10.50 23.90 -34.20
C LEU A 68 9.77 25.26 -34.20
N ALA A 69 9.94 26.05 -35.26
CA ALA A 69 9.58 27.47 -35.30
C ALA A 69 8.11 27.78 -34.99
N GLY A 70 7.16 26.97 -35.49
CA GLY A 70 5.73 27.21 -35.29
C GLY A 70 5.07 26.27 -34.27
N THR A 71 3.96 26.68 -33.65
CA THR A 71 3.20 25.85 -32.70
C THR A 71 2.63 24.57 -33.32
N GLY A 72 2.38 24.57 -34.64
CA GLY A 72 1.97 23.39 -35.42
C GLY A 72 3.14 22.51 -35.87
N SER A 73 4.36 22.78 -35.44
CA SER A 73 5.53 21.96 -35.76
C SER A 73 5.77 20.85 -34.74
N SER A 74 6.41 19.76 -35.18
CA SER A 74 6.70 18.62 -34.31
C SER A 74 8.00 17.90 -34.67
N LEU A 75 8.74 17.45 -33.67
CA LEU A 75 9.76 16.41 -33.79
C LEU A 75 9.15 15.07 -33.38
N ARG A 76 9.21 14.06 -34.25
CA ARG A 76 8.69 12.70 -33.97
C ARG A 76 9.79 11.65 -33.97
N PHE A 77 9.84 10.82 -32.94
CA PHE A 77 10.67 9.61 -32.90
C PHE A 77 9.86 8.39 -33.31
N ASN A 78 10.29 7.71 -34.37
CA ASN A 78 9.64 6.51 -34.90
C ASN A 78 10.70 5.53 -35.43
N SER A 79 11.41 4.87 -34.51
CA SER A 79 12.44 3.87 -34.85
C SER A 79 12.31 2.65 -33.96
N SER A 80 12.59 1.46 -34.50
CA SER A 80 12.60 0.22 -33.72
C SER A 80 13.88 0.02 -32.91
N THR A 81 14.92 0.83 -33.15
CA THR A 81 16.20 0.82 -32.43
C THR A 81 16.34 2.04 -31.53
N ASP A 82 17.15 1.93 -30.49
CA ASP A 82 17.37 3.03 -29.56
C ASP A 82 18.00 4.24 -30.24
N LEU A 83 17.60 5.43 -29.80
CA LEU A 83 18.05 6.71 -30.34
C LEU A 83 18.75 7.51 -29.24
N THR A 84 19.80 8.24 -29.60
CA THR A 84 20.44 9.22 -28.73
C THR A 84 20.28 10.61 -29.31
N LEU A 85 19.52 11.47 -28.63
CA LEU A 85 19.40 12.88 -28.94
C LEU A 85 20.47 13.66 -28.18
N ASN A 86 21.49 14.12 -28.91
CA ASN A 86 22.55 14.99 -28.41
C ASN A 86 22.56 16.38 -29.06
N LYS A 87 21.51 16.70 -29.81
CA LYS A 87 21.32 17.99 -30.49
C LYS A 87 20.27 18.80 -29.77
N GLU A 88 20.54 20.10 -29.63
CA GLU A 88 19.57 21.04 -29.08
C GLU A 88 18.37 21.15 -30.02
N ILE A 89 17.17 21.08 -29.42
CA ILE A 89 15.89 21.35 -30.04
C ILE A 89 15.37 22.68 -29.48
N THR A 90 15.04 23.61 -30.36
CA THR A 90 14.53 24.95 -30.01
C THR A 90 13.14 25.19 -30.58
N GLY A 91 12.47 26.25 -30.14
CA GLY A 91 11.26 26.77 -30.79
C GLY A 91 9.94 26.45 -30.07
N GLN A 92 8.81 26.65 -30.75
CA GLN A 92 7.48 26.59 -30.15
C GLN A 92 6.80 25.22 -30.30
N GLY A 93 7.31 24.37 -31.20
CA GLY A 93 6.67 23.10 -31.54
C GLY A 93 6.81 21.99 -30.50
N SER A 94 6.13 20.90 -30.79
CA SER A 94 5.96 19.73 -29.93
C SER A 94 7.02 18.64 -30.17
N MET A 95 7.12 17.71 -29.23
CA MET A 95 7.89 16.47 -29.39
C MET A 95 6.96 15.27 -29.22
N SER A 96 7.14 14.23 -30.02
CA SER A 96 6.33 13.01 -29.92
C SER A 96 7.15 11.72 -30.10
N LYS A 97 6.80 10.67 -29.35
CA LYS A 97 7.44 9.36 -29.41
C LYS A 97 6.43 8.25 -29.70
N PHE A 98 6.66 7.48 -30.76
CA PHE A 98 5.68 6.51 -31.28
C PHE A 98 6.13 5.05 -31.16
N ALA A 99 7.44 4.78 -31.09
CA ALA A 99 7.98 3.43 -31.12
C ALA A 99 8.43 2.94 -29.72
N SER A 100 8.50 1.61 -29.52
CA SER A 100 8.82 0.99 -28.22
C SER A 100 10.30 1.06 -27.82
N ASN A 101 11.15 1.68 -28.62
CA ASN A 101 12.58 1.84 -28.36
C ASN A 101 12.87 2.79 -27.18
N THR A 102 14.13 2.93 -26.80
CA THR A 102 14.61 3.97 -25.88
C THR A 102 15.05 5.20 -26.65
N VAL A 103 14.64 6.39 -26.22
CA VAL A 103 15.21 7.67 -26.68
C VAL A 103 15.96 8.29 -25.52
N VAL A 104 17.29 8.27 -25.57
CA VAL A 104 18.17 8.91 -24.58
C VAL A 104 18.35 10.38 -24.96
N ILE A 105 17.94 11.30 -24.10
CA ILE A 105 18.11 12.74 -24.28
C ILE A 105 19.28 13.22 -23.43
N LEU A 106 20.36 13.59 -24.12
CA LEU A 106 21.56 14.21 -23.54
C LEU A 106 21.57 15.72 -23.69
N SER A 107 20.84 16.25 -24.68
CA SER A 107 20.81 17.68 -24.98
C SER A 107 20.05 18.49 -23.94
N SER A 108 20.50 19.74 -23.75
CA SER A 108 19.69 20.81 -23.17
C SER A 108 18.82 21.37 -24.29
N ASN A 109 17.51 21.45 -24.09
CA ASN A 109 16.56 21.87 -25.10
C ASN A 109 15.76 23.09 -24.62
N SER A 110 15.30 23.92 -25.55
CA SER A 110 14.54 25.16 -25.29
C SER A 110 13.22 25.20 -26.07
N PHE A 111 12.70 24.04 -26.49
CA PHE A 111 11.39 23.98 -27.16
C PHE A 111 10.23 24.17 -26.16
N TYR A 112 9.10 24.73 -26.60
CA TYR A 112 7.97 25.08 -25.73
C TYR A 112 6.75 24.17 -25.87
N GLY A 113 6.53 23.52 -27.01
CA GLY A 113 5.38 22.65 -27.21
C GLY A 113 5.38 21.42 -26.31
N SER A 114 4.20 20.79 -26.21
CA SER A 114 4.00 19.60 -25.39
C SER A 114 4.86 18.43 -25.86
N VAL A 115 5.13 17.50 -24.93
CA VAL A 115 5.75 16.21 -25.22
C VAL A 115 4.69 15.14 -25.10
N THR A 116 4.53 14.30 -26.12
CA THR A 116 3.61 13.17 -26.08
C THR A 116 4.35 11.86 -26.29
N THR A 117 4.03 10.87 -25.47
CA THR A 117 4.53 9.51 -25.62
C THR A 117 3.35 8.57 -25.90
N GLY A 118 3.44 7.81 -26.99
CA GLY A 118 2.44 6.83 -27.40
C GLY A 118 1.35 7.35 -28.34
N SER A 119 0.72 6.39 -29.02
CA SER A 119 -0.56 6.52 -29.75
C SER A 119 -1.71 5.76 -29.07
N GLY A 120 -1.52 5.34 -27.81
CA GLY A 120 -2.59 4.71 -27.01
C GLY A 120 -3.04 3.31 -27.44
N SER A 121 -2.56 2.73 -28.55
CA SER A 121 -3.02 1.39 -28.97
C SER A 121 -1.98 0.31 -28.68
N PRO A 122 -2.35 -0.80 -28.01
CA PRO A 122 -1.47 -1.97 -27.97
C PRO A 122 -1.16 -2.36 -29.41
N SER A 123 0.13 -2.47 -29.75
CA SER A 123 0.49 -3.45 -30.77
C SER A 123 -0.22 -4.77 -30.39
N PRO A 124 -0.74 -5.57 -31.33
CA PRO A 124 -1.27 -6.91 -31.05
C PRO A 124 -0.33 -7.80 -30.20
N ASN A 125 0.92 -7.34 -30.03
CA ASN A 125 2.02 -7.98 -29.33
C ASN A 125 2.36 -7.31 -27.98
N GLY A 126 1.53 -6.41 -27.44
CA GLY A 126 1.69 -5.86 -26.08
C GLY A 126 2.83 -4.84 -25.88
N ARG A 127 3.34 -4.19 -26.94
CA ARG A 127 4.45 -3.23 -26.82
C ARG A 127 3.93 -1.80 -26.53
N GLY A 128 4.33 -1.23 -25.39
CA GLY A 128 4.09 0.18 -25.02
C GLY A 128 4.93 1.18 -25.82
N ALA A 129 4.81 2.48 -25.51
CA ALA A 129 5.46 3.60 -26.20
C ALA A 129 6.98 3.74 -25.93
N GLY A 130 7.59 2.73 -25.30
CA GLY A 130 9.02 2.67 -25.00
C GLY A 130 9.43 3.60 -23.87
N ILE A 131 10.72 3.95 -23.86
CA ILE A 131 11.36 4.72 -22.79
C ILE A 131 11.85 6.07 -23.33
N LEU A 132 11.52 7.15 -22.64
CA LEU A 132 12.22 8.43 -22.76
C LEU A 132 13.20 8.53 -21.59
N GLU A 133 14.49 8.42 -21.84
CA GLU A 133 15.52 8.49 -20.80
C GLU A 133 16.15 9.88 -20.80
N LEU A 134 15.92 10.65 -19.74
CA LEU A 134 16.56 11.94 -19.54
C LEU A 134 17.88 11.76 -18.81
N ARG A 135 18.92 12.42 -19.33
CA ARG A 135 20.19 12.64 -18.64
C ARG A 135 20.55 14.12 -18.52
N ASN A 136 19.57 14.99 -18.73
CA ASN A 136 19.72 16.44 -18.69
C ASN A 136 18.43 17.08 -18.14
N SER A 137 18.58 17.98 -17.17
CA SER A 137 17.48 18.72 -16.53
C SER A 137 16.56 19.44 -17.52
N TYR A 138 17.13 19.93 -18.63
CA TYR A 138 16.40 20.66 -19.67
C TYR A 138 16.11 19.81 -20.91
N GLY A 139 16.18 18.48 -20.78
CA GLY A 139 15.92 17.55 -21.88
C GLY A 139 14.51 17.70 -22.49
N LEU A 140 13.52 18.12 -21.69
CA LEU A 140 12.13 18.35 -22.13
C LEU A 140 11.82 19.84 -22.41
N GLY A 141 12.81 20.72 -22.33
CA GLY A 141 12.66 22.17 -22.40
C GLY A 141 13.28 22.88 -21.19
N ASP A 142 13.57 24.16 -21.35
CA ASP A 142 14.24 25.02 -20.36
C ASP A 142 13.30 25.54 -19.25
N GLY A 143 11.99 25.30 -19.40
CA GLY A 143 10.97 25.77 -18.46
C GLY A 143 10.64 27.26 -18.60
N MET A 144 11.05 27.94 -19.68
CA MET A 144 10.66 29.34 -19.90
C MET A 144 9.16 29.49 -20.17
N VAL A 145 8.54 28.46 -20.77
CA VAL A 145 7.11 28.38 -21.07
C VAL A 145 6.54 27.10 -20.49
N GLY A 146 5.34 27.21 -19.91
CA GLY A 146 4.62 26.05 -19.37
C GLY A 146 4.23 25.04 -20.46
N LYS A 147 4.43 23.76 -20.17
CA LYS A 147 4.07 22.67 -21.08
C LYS A 147 3.54 21.46 -20.30
N THR A 148 2.96 20.54 -21.06
CA THR A 148 2.57 19.23 -20.55
C THR A 148 3.36 18.14 -21.23
N VAL A 149 3.82 17.18 -20.43
CA VAL A 149 4.40 15.91 -20.89
C VAL A 149 3.41 14.80 -20.60
N GLU A 150 2.91 14.17 -21.66
CA GLU A 150 1.91 13.12 -21.59
C GLU A 150 2.58 11.74 -21.69
N LEU A 151 2.41 10.96 -20.64
CA LEU A 151 3.01 9.64 -20.40
C LEU A 151 1.89 8.59 -20.32
N ILE A 152 1.45 8.11 -21.49
CA ILE A 152 0.41 7.07 -21.61
C ILE A 152 1.04 5.77 -22.09
N ARG A 153 1.05 4.73 -21.24
CA ARG A 153 1.76 3.45 -21.51
C ARG A 153 3.20 3.68 -22.00
N ALA A 154 3.89 4.59 -21.33
CA ALA A 154 5.26 4.98 -21.60
C ALA A 154 6.01 5.09 -20.28
N GLU A 155 7.34 5.09 -20.34
CA GLU A 155 8.20 5.30 -19.19
C GLU A 155 9.13 6.49 -19.43
N LEU A 156 9.11 7.46 -18.52
CA LEU A 156 10.11 8.51 -18.40
C LEU A 156 11.14 8.08 -17.35
N GLN A 157 12.37 7.86 -17.77
CA GLN A 157 13.48 7.56 -16.87
C GLN A 157 14.28 8.82 -16.56
N LEU A 158 14.56 9.05 -15.28
CA LEU A 158 15.43 10.12 -14.80
C LEU A 158 16.76 9.53 -14.33
N VAL A 159 17.87 9.96 -14.94
CA VAL A 159 19.21 9.41 -14.70
C VAL A 159 20.19 10.56 -14.44
N GLY A 160 20.81 10.59 -13.26
CA GLY A 160 21.98 11.44 -13.00
C GLY A 160 21.74 12.70 -12.17
N GLY A 161 20.66 12.79 -11.40
CA GLY A 161 20.43 13.91 -10.47
C GLY A 161 19.87 15.16 -11.13
N LEU A 162 18.74 14.99 -11.81
CA LEU A 162 18.11 16.01 -12.64
C LEU A 162 17.18 16.91 -11.83
N THR A 163 17.00 18.15 -12.26
CA THR A 163 15.95 19.04 -11.75
C THR A 163 15.07 19.47 -12.91
N ILE A 164 13.89 18.86 -13.03
CA ILE A 164 12.95 19.20 -14.08
C ILE A 164 12.21 20.49 -13.70
N PRO A 165 12.21 21.54 -14.56
CA PRO A 165 11.66 22.85 -14.23
C PRO A 165 10.17 22.88 -13.86
N ALA A 166 9.80 23.82 -12.99
CA ALA A 166 8.43 23.96 -12.45
C ALA A 166 7.34 24.11 -13.52
N PRO A 167 7.57 24.82 -14.65
CA PRO A 167 6.54 24.97 -15.68
C PRO A 167 6.26 23.69 -16.49
N ILE A 168 7.05 22.62 -16.32
CA ILE A 168 6.82 21.34 -16.99
C ILE A 168 5.94 20.45 -16.11
N ASN A 169 4.69 20.23 -16.52
CA ASN A 169 3.74 19.36 -15.83
C ASN A 169 3.64 18.00 -16.50
N PHE A 170 3.30 16.96 -15.73
CA PHE A 170 3.20 15.59 -16.21
C PHE A 170 1.77 15.09 -16.16
N ASN A 171 1.27 14.58 -17.28
CA ASN A 171 0.03 13.82 -17.33
C ASN A 171 0.38 12.35 -17.44
N ILE A 172 -0.05 11.53 -16.49
CA ILE A 172 0.32 10.13 -16.41
C ILE A 172 -0.89 9.19 -16.47
N SER A 173 -0.74 8.13 -17.25
CA SER A 173 -1.65 6.97 -17.26
C SER A 173 -0.89 5.75 -17.75
N GLY A 174 -0.44 4.91 -16.83
CA GLY A 174 0.40 3.74 -17.13
C GLY A 174 -0.25 2.46 -16.65
N GLY A 175 -0.66 2.46 -15.38
CA GLY A 175 -1.43 1.42 -14.70
C GLY A 175 -0.83 0.03 -14.84
N SER A 176 -0.19 -0.49 -13.81
CA SER A 176 0.31 -1.87 -13.86
C SER A 176 -0.63 -2.88 -13.21
N PHE A 177 -0.95 -3.94 -13.95
CA PHE A 177 -1.28 -5.25 -13.39
C PHE A 177 -0.04 -6.18 -13.36
N VAL A 178 1.16 -5.64 -13.60
CA VAL A 178 2.42 -6.38 -13.78
C VAL A 178 3.52 -5.78 -12.89
N THR A 179 3.96 -6.52 -11.90
CA THR A 179 4.88 -6.04 -10.85
C THR A 179 6.34 -5.88 -11.29
N SER A 180 6.65 -5.96 -12.60
CA SER A 180 8.02 -5.90 -13.11
C SER A 180 8.38 -4.52 -13.68
N GLU A 181 9.51 -3.99 -13.22
CA GLU A 181 10.15 -2.76 -13.73
C GLU A 181 10.46 -2.83 -15.24
N GLY A 182 10.35 -1.70 -15.97
CA GLY A 182 10.78 -1.58 -17.37
C GLY A 182 9.78 -2.08 -18.44
N ALA A 183 8.56 -2.47 -18.06
CA ALA A 183 7.53 -2.92 -19.00
C ALA A 183 6.79 -1.79 -19.74
N GLY A 184 7.20 -0.52 -19.60
CA GLY A 184 6.52 0.63 -20.21
C GLY A 184 5.16 0.96 -19.59
N LEU A 185 4.95 0.55 -18.33
CA LEU A 185 3.72 0.78 -17.55
C LEU A 185 3.95 1.69 -16.34
N ILE A 186 5.19 2.10 -16.09
CA ILE A 186 5.57 3.04 -15.03
C ILE A 186 5.79 4.39 -15.70
N PRO A 187 4.85 5.34 -15.63
CA PRO A 187 4.98 6.65 -16.28
C PRO A 187 6.28 7.37 -15.91
N ILE A 188 6.66 7.38 -14.62
CA ILE A 188 7.85 8.09 -14.15
C ILE A 188 8.70 7.15 -13.29
N ARG A 189 9.97 7.00 -13.64
CA ARG A 189 10.94 6.18 -12.91
C ARG A 189 12.23 6.95 -12.65
N SER A 190 12.58 7.12 -11.38
CA SER A 190 13.86 7.68 -10.97
C SER A 190 14.90 6.56 -10.84
N VAL A 191 15.79 6.46 -11.83
CA VAL A 191 16.72 5.33 -11.97
C VAL A 191 18.01 5.56 -11.17
N SER A 192 18.56 6.78 -11.20
CA SER A 192 19.77 7.09 -10.43
C SER A 192 19.91 8.58 -10.10
N GLY A 193 20.67 8.86 -9.04
CA GLY A 193 20.94 10.20 -8.56
C GLY A 193 19.79 10.80 -7.76
N ASN A 194 19.93 12.08 -7.41
CA ASN A 194 18.90 12.80 -6.67
C ASN A 194 18.07 13.64 -7.63
N ASN A 195 16.97 13.08 -8.10
CA ASN A 195 16.12 13.72 -9.09
C ASN A 195 15.04 14.58 -8.42
N VAL A 196 14.66 15.67 -9.07
CA VAL A 196 13.63 16.60 -8.63
C VAL A 196 12.68 16.87 -9.80
N ILE A 197 11.37 16.77 -9.53
CA ILE A 197 10.32 17.27 -10.41
C ILE A 197 9.70 18.48 -9.70
N GLU A 198 9.92 19.67 -10.24
CA GLU A 198 9.37 20.90 -9.69
C GLU A 198 7.87 21.07 -10.05
N GLY A 199 7.46 20.60 -11.23
CA GLY A 199 6.10 20.74 -11.74
C GLY A 199 5.09 19.73 -11.17
N GLY A 200 3.82 19.93 -11.48
CA GLY A 200 2.72 19.07 -11.01
C GLY A 200 2.58 17.76 -11.79
N ILE A 201 1.87 16.80 -11.18
CA ILE A 201 1.52 15.52 -11.79
C ILE A 201 -0.01 15.35 -11.78
N ASN A 202 -0.57 14.98 -12.93
CA ASN A 202 -2.00 14.72 -13.10
C ASN A 202 -2.24 13.27 -13.52
N LEU A 203 -3.11 12.57 -12.81
CA LEU A 203 -3.62 11.25 -13.21
C LEU A 203 -4.73 11.46 -14.23
N ILE A 204 -4.53 11.01 -15.47
CA ILE A 204 -5.47 11.23 -16.57
C ILE A 204 -6.17 9.94 -17.02
N ALA A 205 -7.11 10.06 -17.95
CA ALA A 205 -7.70 8.92 -18.63
C ALA A 205 -6.72 8.32 -19.65
N GLY A 206 -7.02 7.12 -20.16
CA GLY A 206 -6.18 6.43 -21.13
C GLY A 206 -5.98 4.97 -20.74
N ALA A 207 -4.86 4.67 -20.10
CA ALA A 207 -4.41 3.31 -19.81
C ALA A 207 -4.69 2.82 -18.39
N GLY A 208 -5.24 3.68 -17.52
CA GLY A 208 -5.58 3.36 -16.14
C GLY A 208 -4.92 4.32 -15.15
N SER A 209 -4.54 3.77 -13.99
CA SER A 209 -3.87 4.47 -12.89
C SER A 209 -2.51 5.04 -13.26
N GLY A 210 -1.95 5.91 -12.40
CA GLY A 210 -0.59 6.43 -12.54
C GLY A 210 0.38 5.72 -11.60
N GLU A 211 1.65 5.66 -11.98
CA GLU A 211 2.72 5.12 -11.14
C GLU A 211 3.96 6.02 -11.19
N VAL A 212 4.58 6.19 -10.04
CA VAL A 212 5.89 6.82 -9.89
C VAL A 212 6.78 5.87 -9.07
N SER A 213 7.94 5.50 -9.62
CA SER A 213 8.86 4.55 -8.98
C SER A 213 10.25 5.15 -8.76
N VAL A 214 10.93 4.72 -7.70
CA VAL A 214 12.31 5.11 -7.40
C VAL A 214 13.16 3.87 -7.19
N ASP A 215 14.21 3.71 -7.99
CA ASP A 215 15.10 2.56 -7.93
C ASP A 215 16.02 2.62 -6.69
N ALA A 216 16.56 1.47 -6.30
CA ALA A 216 17.47 1.37 -5.17
C ALA A 216 18.68 2.31 -5.34
N GLY A 217 19.02 3.08 -4.30
CA GLY A 217 20.11 4.05 -4.34
C GLY A 217 19.79 5.37 -5.05
N SER A 218 18.58 5.54 -5.58
CA SER A 218 18.10 6.79 -6.16
C SER A 218 17.17 7.54 -5.20
N THR A 219 17.01 8.85 -5.43
CA THR A 219 15.96 9.65 -4.79
C THR A 219 15.11 10.40 -5.83
N LEU A 220 13.84 10.64 -5.50
CA LEU A 220 12.96 11.49 -6.28
C LEU A 220 12.18 12.43 -5.36
N THR A 221 12.37 13.74 -5.53
CA THR A 221 11.58 14.76 -4.87
C THR A 221 10.55 15.36 -5.84
N ILE A 222 9.28 15.33 -5.48
CA ILE A 222 8.19 15.97 -6.22
C ILE A 222 7.74 17.19 -5.44
N GLN A 223 7.90 18.37 -6.03
CA GLN A 223 7.57 19.66 -5.41
C GLN A 223 6.15 20.10 -5.76
N GLY A 224 5.73 19.86 -7.00
CA GLY A 224 4.39 20.19 -7.47
C GLY A 224 3.31 19.30 -6.85
N SER A 225 2.06 19.77 -6.93
CA SER A 225 0.92 18.99 -6.46
C SER A 225 0.64 17.77 -7.33
N ILE A 226 -0.09 16.82 -6.75
CA ILE A 226 -0.58 15.64 -7.47
C ILE A 226 -2.11 15.61 -7.41
N THR A 227 -2.76 15.47 -8.55
CA THR A 227 -4.24 15.43 -8.66
C THR A 227 -4.70 14.35 -9.63
N ALA A 228 -5.98 13.97 -9.54
CA ALA A 228 -6.64 13.21 -10.59
C ALA A 228 -7.52 14.13 -11.44
N ASN A 229 -7.43 14.02 -12.77
CA ASN A 229 -8.30 14.74 -13.71
C ASN A 229 -9.40 13.83 -14.29
N THR A 230 -9.58 12.64 -13.70
CA THR A 230 -10.63 11.68 -14.05
C THR A 230 -10.91 10.77 -12.85
N THR A 231 -12.06 10.11 -12.84
CA THR A 231 -12.48 9.24 -11.74
C THR A 231 -11.80 7.87 -11.79
N GLY A 232 -11.77 7.17 -10.65
CA GLY A 232 -11.27 5.79 -10.57
C GLY A 232 -9.78 5.67 -10.87
N ARG A 233 -8.97 6.60 -10.33
CA ARG A 233 -7.51 6.57 -10.48
C ARG A 233 -6.84 6.32 -9.14
N THR A 234 -5.82 5.46 -9.18
CA THR A 234 -4.89 5.26 -8.08
C THR A 234 -3.55 5.87 -8.45
N LEU A 235 -2.90 6.53 -7.50
CA LEU A 235 -1.48 6.84 -7.56
C LEU A 235 -0.71 5.70 -6.91
N PHE A 236 0.09 5.00 -7.69
CA PHE A 236 1.05 4.02 -7.19
C PHE A 236 2.40 4.70 -6.93
N LEU A 237 2.89 4.55 -5.70
CA LEU A 237 4.22 4.97 -5.27
C LEU A 237 5.07 3.71 -5.09
N GLY A 238 6.01 3.47 -5.99
CA GLY A 238 6.76 2.22 -6.10
C GLY A 238 8.26 2.34 -5.84
N GLY A 239 8.95 1.22 -6.03
CA GLY A 239 10.40 1.13 -6.04
C GLY A 239 11.05 0.82 -4.68
N ALA A 240 12.36 0.59 -4.72
CA ALA A 240 13.20 0.25 -3.57
C ALA A 240 13.99 1.45 -3.00
N GLY A 241 13.95 2.60 -3.69
CA GLY A 241 14.64 3.84 -3.30
C GLY A 241 13.82 4.73 -2.37
N THR A 242 14.14 6.03 -2.39
CA THR A 242 13.50 7.05 -1.54
C THR A 242 12.74 8.07 -2.38
N GLY A 243 11.41 8.10 -2.26
CA GLY A 243 10.57 9.14 -2.83
C GLY A 243 10.15 10.17 -1.77
N ILE A 244 10.04 11.43 -2.16
CA ILE A 244 9.63 12.55 -1.31
C ILE A 244 8.59 13.35 -2.09
N ILE A 245 7.44 13.62 -1.49
CA ILE A 245 6.39 14.46 -2.06
C ILE A 245 6.20 15.65 -1.12
N ASN A 246 6.65 16.83 -1.57
CA ASN A 246 6.48 18.09 -0.86
C ASN A 246 5.17 18.78 -1.25
N GLY A 247 4.71 18.59 -2.49
CA GLY A 247 3.39 19.05 -2.92
C GLY A 247 2.25 18.29 -2.26
N SER A 248 1.05 18.89 -2.25
CA SER A 248 -0.15 18.24 -1.74
C SER A 248 -0.72 17.24 -2.75
N ILE A 249 -1.24 16.11 -2.26
CA ILE A 249 -2.16 15.24 -3.00
C ILE A 249 -3.59 15.61 -2.61
N TYR A 250 -4.46 15.93 -3.57
CA TYR A 250 -5.83 16.37 -3.28
C TYR A 250 -6.85 15.98 -4.35
N ASP A 251 -8.12 15.98 -3.95
CA ASP A 251 -9.26 15.72 -4.84
C ASP A 251 -9.49 16.90 -5.80
N ASN A 252 -9.74 16.62 -7.07
CA ASN A 252 -10.16 17.64 -8.02
C ASN A 252 -11.65 17.51 -8.34
N GLY A 253 -12.49 18.04 -7.44
CA GLY A 253 -13.94 17.86 -7.49
C GLY A 253 -14.33 16.40 -7.22
N VAL A 254 -15.00 15.76 -8.18
CA VAL A 254 -15.39 14.33 -8.08
C VAL A 254 -14.24 13.37 -8.40
N ASN A 255 -13.09 13.89 -8.85
CA ASN A 255 -11.93 13.10 -9.22
C ASN A 255 -11.08 12.83 -7.97
N ILE A 256 -11.38 11.71 -7.33
CA ILE A 256 -10.79 11.30 -6.05
C ILE A 256 -9.65 10.30 -6.33
N PRO A 257 -8.37 10.67 -6.16
CA PRO A 257 -7.28 9.72 -6.23
C PRO A 257 -7.26 8.81 -5.00
N ALA A 258 -7.10 7.51 -5.21
CA ALA A 258 -6.61 6.60 -4.18
C ALA A 258 -5.07 6.60 -4.15
N LEU A 259 -4.48 6.28 -3.00
CA LEU A 259 -3.04 6.17 -2.83
C LEU A 259 -2.66 4.72 -2.55
N THR A 260 -1.70 4.18 -3.30
CA THR A 260 -1.07 2.88 -2.99
C THR A 260 0.44 3.00 -2.93
N LYS A 261 1.02 2.65 -1.78
CA LYS A 261 2.47 2.50 -1.61
C LYS A 261 2.85 1.03 -1.81
N GLN A 262 3.79 0.77 -2.71
CA GLN A 262 4.33 -0.55 -3.04
C GLN A 262 5.87 -0.53 -3.12
N GLY A 263 6.47 -1.70 -3.28
CA GLY A 263 7.94 -1.86 -3.24
C GLY A 263 8.53 -1.71 -1.84
N SER A 264 9.79 -2.12 -1.68
CA SER A 264 10.49 -2.13 -0.39
C SER A 264 10.98 -0.74 0.07
N GLY A 265 10.95 0.25 -0.81
CA GLY A 265 11.47 1.60 -0.55
C GLY A 265 10.62 2.43 0.41
N THR A 266 11.05 3.67 0.61
CA THR A 266 10.36 4.66 1.45
C THR A 266 9.78 5.76 0.58
N TRP A 267 8.52 6.13 0.84
CA TRP A 267 7.94 7.36 0.31
C TRP A 267 7.53 8.27 1.46
N THR A 268 7.99 9.50 1.46
CA THR A 268 7.66 10.51 2.48
C THR A 268 6.70 11.55 1.92
N LEU A 269 5.55 11.73 2.56
CA LEU A 269 4.62 12.82 2.27
C LEU A 269 4.91 13.97 3.25
N ASN A 270 5.36 15.11 2.75
CA ASN A 270 5.62 16.31 3.56
C ASN A 270 4.50 17.35 3.45
N GLY A 271 3.81 17.41 2.30
CA GLY A 271 2.67 18.30 2.09
C GLY A 271 1.44 17.90 2.89
N PHE A 272 0.50 18.84 3.08
CA PHE A 272 -0.82 18.51 3.63
C PHE A 272 -1.66 17.85 2.53
N ASN A 273 -2.05 16.58 2.72
CA ASN A 273 -2.80 15.83 1.71
C ASN A 273 -4.28 15.77 2.08
N PHE A 274 -5.13 16.19 1.14
CA PHE A 274 -6.59 16.31 1.30
C PHE A 274 -7.36 15.36 0.37
N TYR A 275 -6.71 14.32 -0.14
CA TYR A 275 -7.44 13.32 -0.93
C TYR A 275 -8.38 12.51 -0.03
N THR A 276 -9.57 12.19 -0.53
CA THR A 276 -10.56 11.40 0.23
C THR A 276 -10.51 9.90 -0.08
N GLY A 277 -9.78 9.53 -1.14
CA GLY A 277 -9.55 8.14 -1.51
C GLY A 277 -8.80 7.36 -0.44
N GLY A 278 -8.93 6.02 -0.48
CA GLY A 278 -8.23 5.14 0.45
C GLY A 278 -6.72 5.19 0.28
N THR A 279 -6.01 4.94 1.38
CA THR A 279 -4.56 4.76 1.44
C THR A 279 -4.26 3.28 1.69
N THR A 280 -3.56 2.63 0.77
CA THR A 280 -3.10 1.25 0.93
C THR A 280 -1.57 1.21 0.94
N ILE A 281 -0.98 0.56 1.92
CA ILE A 281 0.46 0.33 2.00
C ILE A 281 0.66 -1.18 1.86
N GLN A 282 1.13 -1.60 0.68
CA GLN A 282 1.35 -3.00 0.34
C GLN A 282 2.72 -3.50 0.82
N GLY A 283 3.68 -2.60 1.00
CA GLY A 283 5.02 -2.93 1.46
C GLY A 283 5.93 -1.69 1.56
N GLY A 284 7.07 -1.88 2.24
CA GLY A 284 8.01 -0.80 2.54
C GLY A 284 7.40 0.23 3.48
N THR A 285 7.86 1.48 3.40
CA THR A 285 7.44 2.54 4.33
C THR A 285 6.74 3.69 3.61
N LEU A 286 5.53 4.03 4.06
CA LEU A 286 4.93 5.35 3.82
C LEU A 286 5.18 6.20 5.06
N ALA A 287 5.92 7.29 4.94
CA ALA A 287 6.23 8.19 6.05
C ALA A 287 5.45 9.50 5.93
N LEU A 288 4.95 10.01 7.05
CA LEU A 288 4.36 11.34 7.15
C LEU A 288 5.39 12.29 7.78
N GLY A 289 5.76 13.36 7.06
CA GLY A 289 6.59 14.43 7.58
C GLY A 289 5.88 15.24 8.66
N ALA A 290 6.61 16.08 9.38
CA ALA A 290 6.13 16.75 10.60
C ALA A 290 4.86 17.61 10.43
N SER A 291 4.59 18.12 9.22
CA SER A 291 3.42 18.93 8.89
C SER A 291 2.43 18.22 7.95
N SER A 292 2.66 16.94 7.70
CA SER A 292 1.86 16.15 6.77
C SER A 292 0.54 15.71 7.40
N SER A 293 -0.46 15.48 6.55
CA SER A 293 -1.75 14.94 6.95
C SER A 293 -2.30 14.04 5.85
N ILE A 294 -3.04 13.01 6.27
CA ILE A 294 -3.91 12.16 5.45
C ILE A 294 -5.29 12.01 6.12
N SER A 295 -5.71 13.00 6.93
CA SER A 295 -6.90 12.93 7.80
C SER A 295 -8.22 12.76 7.04
N THR A 296 -8.27 13.09 5.75
CA THR A 296 -9.44 12.92 4.89
C THR A 296 -9.50 11.55 4.22
N SER A 297 -8.43 10.76 4.26
CA SER A 297 -8.42 9.41 3.67
C SER A 297 -9.31 8.50 4.50
N THR A 298 -10.34 7.94 3.86
CA THR A 298 -11.39 7.17 4.56
C THR A 298 -10.90 5.84 5.14
N ASN A 299 -9.96 5.18 4.45
CA ASN A 299 -9.47 3.87 4.85
C ASN A 299 -7.96 3.79 4.69
N ILE A 300 -7.26 3.42 5.76
CA ILE A 300 -5.81 3.28 5.83
C ILE A 300 -5.54 1.80 6.06
N THR A 301 -5.12 1.11 5.01
CA THR A 301 -4.88 -0.33 5.00
C THR A 301 -3.39 -0.62 4.95
N LEU A 302 -2.87 -1.33 5.95
CA LEU A 302 -1.48 -1.79 5.98
C LEU A 302 -1.46 -3.30 5.75
N LEU A 303 -0.78 -3.77 4.71
CA LEU A 303 -0.57 -5.22 4.51
C LEU A 303 0.58 -5.72 5.40
N SER A 304 0.77 -7.03 5.44
CA SER A 304 1.92 -7.63 6.13
C SER A 304 3.24 -7.04 5.63
N ASN A 305 4.15 -6.70 6.54
CA ASN A 305 5.43 -6.01 6.30
C ASN A 305 5.33 -4.56 5.77
N ALA A 306 4.13 -3.98 5.73
CA ALA A 306 3.96 -2.56 5.45
C ALA A 306 4.19 -1.72 6.71
N VAL A 307 4.84 -0.56 6.54
CA VAL A 307 5.05 0.40 7.62
C VAL A 307 4.40 1.74 7.26
N LEU A 308 3.53 2.22 8.15
CA LEU A 308 3.13 3.63 8.20
C LEU A 308 3.98 4.33 9.26
N ASN A 309 4.96 5.14 8.85
CA ASN A 309 5.79 5.89 9.77
C ASN A 309 5.18 7.27 10.04
N VAL A 310 4.77 7.50 11.28
CA VAL A 310 4.17 8.75 11.77
C VAL A 310 4.99 9.36 12.90
N SER A 311 6.20 8.85 13.14
CA SER A 311 7.03 9.28 14.28
C SER A 311 7.51 10.72 14.18
N ALA A 312 7.46 11.32 12.98
CA ALA A 312 7.79 12.72 12.79
C ALA A 312 6.63 13.69 13.14
N LEU A 313 5.40 13.19 13.29
CA LEU A 313 4.25 14.02 13.70
C LEU A 313 4.37 14.40 15.17
N VAL A 314 4.42 15.70 15.45
CA VAL A 314 4.63 16.24 16.80
C VAL A 314 3.50 15.83 17.76
N SER A 315 2.25 15.85 17.30
CA SER A 315 1.08 15.48 18.10
C SER A 315 0.73 13.98 18.02
N GLY A 316 1.55 13.18 17.35
CA GLY A 316 1.19 11.82 16.95
C GLY A 316 0.17 11.78 15.80
N PHE A 317 -0.21 10.57 15.43
CA PHE A 317 -1.18 10.32 14.36
C PHE A 317 -2.58 10.13 14.93
N THR A 318 -3.57 10.81 14.36
CA THR A 318 -4.98 10.66 14.73
C THR A 318 -5.74 9.96 13.61
N VAL A 319 -6.38 8.85 13.94
CA VAL A 319 -7.41 8.22 13.10
C VAL A 319 -8.73 8.91 13.44
N ASP A 320 -9.17 9.81 12.57
CA ASP A 320 -10.37 10.64 12.80
C ASP A 320 -11.68 9.82 12.69
N TYR A 321 -12.81 10.40 13.10
CA TYR A 321 -14.11 9.71 13.24
C TYR A 321 -14.58 8.96 11.98
N ALA A 322 -14.28 9.48 10.79
CA ALA A 322 -14.64 8.88 9.52
C ALA A 322 -13.56 7.93 8.96
N GLN A 323 -12.44 7.76 9.66
CA GLN A 323 -11.30 6.97 9.21
C GLN A 323 -11.33 5.57 9.82
N THR A 324 -10.83 4.60 9.06
CA THR A 324 -10.52 3.26 9.54
C THR A 324 -9.02 2.99 9.36
N LEU A 325 -8.34 2.60 10.44
CA LEU A 325 -7.01 2.00 10.39
C LEU A 325 -7.15 0.48 10.42
N ARG A 326 -6.57 -0.24 9.46
CA ARG A 326 -6.73 -1.69 9.36
C ARG A 326 -5.53 -2.45 8.78
N GLY A 327 -5.60 -3.77 8.89
CA GLY A 327 -4.66 -4.71 8.29
C GLY A 327 -3.59 -5.24 9.26
N ASP A 328 -2.49 -5.75 8.70
CA ASP A 328 -1.50 -6.61 9.38
C ASP A 328 -0.09 -5.99 9.47
N GLY A 329 0.02 -4.68 9.22
CA GLY A 329 1.31 -3.99 9.19
C GLY A 329 1.70 -3.34 10.51
N THR A 330 2.63 -2.39 10.42
CA THR A 330 3.13 -1.64 11.57
C THR A 330 2.91 -0.14 11.39
N VAL A 331 2.37 0.51 12.41
CA VAL A 331 2.39 1.97 12.55
C VAL A 331 3.55 2.36 13.47
N GLN A 332 4.54 3.07 12.94
CA GLN A 332 5.68 3.54 13.72
C GLN A 332 5.40 4.94 14.29
N GLY A 333 5.14 5.02 15.59
CA GLY A 333 4.86 6.28 16.31
C GLY A 333 3.63 6.19 17.20
N ASN A 334 3.24 7.33 17.79
CA ASN A 334 2.09 7.43 18.70
C ASN A 334 0.79 7.57 17.90
N VAL A 335 -0.27 6.89 18.33
CA VAL A 335 -1.56 6.84 17.64
C VAL A 335 -2.72 7.12 18.60
N THR A 336 -3.66 7.97 18.19
CA THR A 336 -4.99 8.12 18.81
C THR A 336 -6.06 7.71 17.81
N VAL A 337 -7.00 6.86 18.24
CA VAL A 337 -8.09 6.37 17.39
C VAL A 337 -9.42 6.91 17.88
N ASN A 338 -9.99 7.88 17.14
CA ASN A 338 -11.35 8.40 17.35
C ASN A 338 -12.36 7.72 16.41
N GLY A 339 -11.91 7.25 15.25
CA GLY A 339 -12.68 6.45 14.30
C GLY A 339 -12.61 4.95 14.61
N PHE A 340 -12.20 4.16 13.62
CA PHE A 340 -12.18 2.70 13.70
C PHE A 340 -10.75 2.15 13.65
N ILE A 341 -10.49 1.10 14.42
CA ILE A 341 -9.32 0.24 14.25
C ILE A 341 -9.78 -1.22 14.06
N ARG A 342 -9.26 -1.89 13.02
CA ARG A 342 -9.67 -3.24 12.60
C ARG A 342 -8.44 -4.04 12.14
N PRO A 343 -7.78 -4.80 13.01
CA PRO A 343 -6.65 -5.64 12.60
C PRO A 343 -7.06 -6.60 11.47
N GLY A 344 -6.13 -6.86 10.55
CA GLY A 344 -6.29 -7.80 9.46
C GLY A 344 -7.39 -7.52 8.43
N THR A 345 -7.51 -8.45 7.47
CA THR A 345 -8.71 -8.64 6.61
C THR A 345 -9.52 -9.88 6.99
N SER A 346 -8.95 -10.67 7.89
CA SER A 346 -9.49 -11.76 8.70
C SER A 346 -8.79 -11.63 10.06
N VAL A 347 -8.82 -12.66 10.91
CA VAL A 347 -7.90 -12.75 12.06
C VAL A 347 -6.47 -12.36 11.66
N GLY A 348 -5.96 -11.28 12.25
CA GLY A 348 -4.75 -10.57 11.86
C GLY A 348 -4.08 -9.81 13.00
N ALA A 349 -2.91 -9.24 12.72
CA ALA A 349 -2.08 -8.61 13.76
C ALA A 349 -1.59 -7.23 13.34
N LEU A 350 -2.05 -6.19 14.04
CA LEU A 350 -1.65 -4.80 13.80
C LEU A 350 -0.70 -4.33 14.91
N ALA A 351 0.48 -3.86 14.52
CA ALA A 351 1.49 -3.39 15.46
C ALA A 351 1.57 -1.86 15.48
N ILE A 352 1.68 -1.27 16.67
CA ILE A 352 1.92 0.15 16.90
C ILE A 352 3.19 0.27 17.74
N THR A 353 4.25 0.90 17.26
CA THR A 353 5.51 0.93 18.04
C THR A 353 5.47 1.92 19.21
N GLY A 354 4.58 2.91 19.16
CA GLY A 354 4.44 3.95 20.20
C GLY A 354 3.27 3.69 21.15
N SER A 355 2.77 4.76 21.78
CA SER A 355 1.55 4.70 22.60
C SER A 355 0.31 4.66 21.70
N LEU A 356 -0.67 3.83 22.06
CA LEU A 356 -1.99 3.76 21.42
C LEU A 356 -3.08 4.22 22.41
N ASN A 357 -3.89 5.19 22.00
CA ASN A 357 -5.10 5.61 22.72
C ASN A 357 -6.34 5.23 21.92
N LEU A 358 -7.17 4.34 22.47
CA LEU A 358 -8.42 3.89 21.87
C LEU A 358 -9.58 4.73 22.42
N ALA A 359 -10.16 5.60 21.60
CA ALA A 359 -11.30 6.45 21.98
C ALA A 359 -12.56 6.18 21.14
N GLY A 360 -12.39 5.63 19.94
CA GLY A 360 -13.45 5.24 19.01
C GLY A 360 -13.83 3.77 19.13
N GLU A 361 -13.99 3.11 17.98
CA GLU A 361 -14.43 1.73 17.86
C GLU A 361 -13.26 0.79 17.53
N THR A 362 -13.03 -0.19 18.39
CA THR A 362 -12.09 -1.29 18.17
C THR A 362 -12.87 -2.53 17.77
N VAL A 363 -12.64 -3.06 16.58
CA VAL A 363 -13.29 -4.30 16.12
C VAL A 363 -12.25 -5.41 16.04
N MET A 364 -12.54 -6.53 16.70
CA MET A 364 -11.66 -7.70 16.78
C MET A 364 -12.40 -8.96 16.32
N GLU A 365 -11.76 -9.77 15.50
CA GLU A 365 -12.26 -11.03 14.99
C GLU A 365 -11.69 -12.23 15.76
N LEU A 366 -12.50 -13.27 15.95
CA LEU A 366 -12.11 -14.53 16.58
C LEU A 366 -12.32 -15.70 15.62
N ASN A 367 -11.41 -16.67 15.68
CA ASN A 367 -11.59 -17.98 15.10
C ASN A 367 -10.77 -19.02 15.88
N ARG A 368 -11.44 -19.77 16.76
CA ARG A 368 -10.79 -20.73 17.66
C ARG A 368 -10.02 -21.86 16.97
N THR A 369 -10.23 -22.10 15.68
CA THR A 369 -9.52 -23.16 14.94
C THR A 369 -8.22 -22.68 14.28
N ASN A 370 -7.98 -21.36 14.23
CA ASN A 370 -6.76 -20.81 13.68
C ASN A 370 -5.61 -20.91 14.70
N ALA A 371 -4.37 -20.95 14.21
CA ALA A 371 -3.18 -20.90 15.07
C ALA A 371 -3.06 -19.54 15.80
N ALA A 372 -3.19 -18.44 15.05
CA ALA A 372 -3.55 -17.15 15.60
C ALA A 372 -5.08 -17.08 15.65
N ASN A 373 -5.64 -17.28 16.83
CA ASN A 373 -7.08 -17.54 16.99
C ASN A 373 -7.93 -16.28 17.21
N ALA A 374 -7.30 -15.11 17.28
CA ALA A 374 -7.96 -13.82 17.38
C ALA A 374 -7.11 -12.72 16.75
N ASP A 375 -7.77 -11.62 16.40
CA ASP A 375 -7.09 -10.37 16.11
C ASP A 375 -6.22 -9.93 17.28
N LEU A 376 -5.07 -9.37 16.95
CA LEU A 376 -4.12 -8.84 17.92
C LEU A 376 -3.75 -7.40 17.60
N ILE A 377 -3.87 -6.53 18.59
CA ILE A 377 -3.25 -5.20 18.57
C ILE A 377 -2.08 -5.22 19.55
N SER A 378 -0.88 -4.90 19.07
CA SER A 378 0.30 -4.75 19.92
C SER A 378 0.76 -3.30 19.98
N ALA A 379 1.09 -2.80 21.17
CA ALA A 379 1.71 -1.49 21.34
C ALA A 379 2.62 -1.38 22.56
N ALA A 380 3.44 -0.32 22.63
CA ALA A 380 4.26 -0.08 23.82
C ALA A 380 3.37 0.15 25.07
N SER A 381 2.32 0.94 24.91
CA SER A 381 1.25 1.13 25.89
C SER A 381 -0.08 1.29 25.18
N ILE A 382 -1.15 0.74 25.76
CA ILE A 382 -2.50 0.85 25.23
C ILE A 382 -3.41 1.44 26.31
N VAL A 383 -4.00 2.59 26.01
CA VAL A 383 -5.08 3.16 26.81
C VAL A 383 -6.39 2.66 26.22
N LEU A 384 -7.05 1.75 26.94
CA LEU A 384 -8.36 1.23 26.59
C LEU A 384 -9.42 2.30 26.87
N GLY A 385 -10.32 2.49 25.91
CA GLY A 385 -11.40 3.46 25.94
C GLY A 385 -12.33 3.23 24.76
N GLY A 386 -13.35 4.08 24.60
CA GLY A 386 -14.34 3.91 23.54
C GLY A 386 -15.06 2.57 23.60
N ASN A 387 -15.29 1.95 22.44
CA ASN A 387 -16.04 0.71 22.32
C ASN A 387 -15.15 -0.44 21.82
N LEU A 388 -15.37 -1.63 22.37
CA LEU A 388 -14.85 -2.89 21.84
C LEU A 388 -16.00 -3.70 21.26
N THR A 389 -15.92 -4.06 19.97
CA THR A 389 -16.80 -5.03 19.33
C THR A 389 -16.00 -6.26 18.93
N VAL A 390 -16.43 -7.43 19.38
CA VAL A 390 -15.80 -8.71 19.06
C VAL A 390 -16.73 -9.53 18.17
N VAL A 391 -16.19 -10.12 17.10
CA VAL A 391 -16.96 -10.92 16.13
C VAL A 391 -16.35 -12.31 16.03
N ASN A 392 -17.16 -13.36 16.20
CA ASN A 392 -16.72 -14.71 15.89
C ASN A 392 -16.96 -14.99 14.39
N ILE A 393 -15.89 -15.16 13.63
CA ILE A 393 -15.93 -15.49 12.20
C ILE A 393 -15.67 -16.98 11.93
N GLY A 394 -15.41 -17.75 12.99
CA GLY A 394 -15.13 -19.18 12.95
C GLY A 394 -16.28 -20.05 13.47
N PRO A 395 -15.99 -21.32 13.81
CA PRO A 395 -16.95 -22.22 14.45
C PRO A 395 -17.45 -21.68 15.80
N ALA A 396 -18.54 -22.28 16.31
CA ALA A 396 -19.06 -21.95 17.64
C ALA A 396 -17.98 -22.08 18.74
N LEU A 397 -17.96 -21.10 19.64
CA LEU A 397 -17.00 -21.01 20.74
C LEU A 397 -17.33 -22.00 21.87
N GLN A 398 -16.32 -22.40 22.63
CA GLN A 398 -16.40 -23.46 23.62
C GLN A 398 -15.76 -23.05 24.95
N ALA A 399 -16.17 -23.71 26.03
CA ALA A 399 -15.56 -23.49 27.35
C ALA A 399 -14.04 -23.72 27.31
N GLY A 400 -13.28 -22.78 27.85
CA GLY A 400 -11.81 -22.80 27.86
C GLY A 400 -11.16 -22.08 26.69
N ASP A 401 -11.91 -21.70 25.65
CA ASP A 401 -11.37 -20.86 24.57
C ASP A 401 -10.79 -19.56 25.16
N THR A 402 -9.56 -19.22 24.74
CA THR A 402 -8.81 -18.07 25.22
C THR A 402 -8.25 -17.31 24.03
N PHE A 403 -8.48 -15.99 24.01
CA PHE A 403 -8.13 -15.09 22.92
C PHE A 403 -7.30 -13.94 23.46
N ASN A 404 -6.08 -13.77 22.95
CA ASN A 404 -5.25 -12.62 23.26
C ASN A 404 -5.52 -11.50 22.25
N LEU A 405 -6.11 -10.39 22.70
CA LEU A 405 -6.52 -9.28 21.85
C LEU A 405 -5.54 -8.11 21.90
N PHE A 406 -4.84 -7.92 23.02
CA PHE A 406 -4.01 -6.75 23.26
C PHE A 406 -2.69 -7.09 23.94
N ASP A 407 -1.58 -6.77 23.29
CA ASP A 407 -0.24 -6.91 23.86
C ASP A 407 0.39 -5.52 24.11
N GLY A 408 0.69 -5.20 25.36
CA GLY A 408 1.32 -3.93 25.74
C GLY A 408 1.10 -3.56 27.20
N ALA A 409 1.62 -2.40 27.64
CA ALA A 409 1.26 -1.85 28.94
C ALA A 409 -0.18 -1.31 28.91
N LEU A 410 -1.12 -2.05 29.49
CA LEU A 410 -2.55 -1.72 29.45
C LEU A 410 -2.96 -0.77 30.59
N SER A 411 -3.87 0.14 30.28
CA SER A 411 -4.53 1.04 31.24
C SER A 411 -5.91 1.44 30.73
N GLY A 412 -6.73 2.07 31.59
CA GLY A 412 -8.09 2.47 31.22
C GLY A 412 -9.05 1.28 31.11
N ALA A 413 -10.21 1.53 30.50
CA ALA A 413 -11.26 0.54 30.29
C ALA A 413 -12.13 0.95 29.10
N PHE A 414 -12.62 -0.02 28.34
CA PHE A 414 -13.67 0.22 27.35
C PHE A 414 -14.94 0.76 28.03
N VAL A 415 -15.58 1.73 27.40
CA VAL A 415 -16.89 2.27 27.79
C VAL A 415 -17.98 1.25 27.51
N ASN A 416 -17.93 0.61 26.34
CA ASN A 416 -18.84 -0.45 25.94
C ASN A 416 -18.08 -1.65 25.40
N THR A 417 -18.59 -2.84 25.67
CA THR A 417 -18.06 -4.08 25.12
C THR A 417 -19.19 -4.92 24.55
N VAL A 418 -19.15 -5.15 23.25
CA VAL A 418 -20.10 -5.95 22.48
C VAL A 418 -19.41 -7.26 22.12
N LEU A 419 -19.84 -8.37 22.74
CA LEU A 419 -19.28 -9.70 22.52
C LEU A 419 -20.27 -10.58 21.74
N PRO A 420 -19.79 -11.52 20.92
CA PRO A 420 -20.68 -12.35 20.13
C PRO A 420 -21.46 -13.32 21.03
N ASP A 421 -22.67 -13.66 20.60
CA ASP A 421 -23.49 -14.67 21.29
C ASP A 421 -22.77 -16.03 21.28
N LEU A 422 -22.72 -16.66 22.45
CA LEU A 422 -22.11 -17.97 22.63
C LEU A 422 -23.07 -19.11 22.25
N GLY A 423 -24.34 -18.81 21.99
CA GLY A 423 -25.36 -19.79 21.57
C GLY A 423 -25.67 -20.84 22.63
N SER A 424 -25.26 -20.62 23.88
CA SER A 424 -25.45 -21.52 25.01
C SER A 424 -25.69 -20.72 26.28
N THR A 425 -26.65 -21.17 27.09
CA THR A 425 -26.92 -20.61 28.42
C THR A 425 -25.94 -21.08 29.49
N THR A 426 -25.09 -22.07 29.18
CA THR A 426 -24.07 -22.62 30.10
C THR A 426 -22.68 -22.01 29.87
N LEU A 427 -22.52 -21.17 28.85
CA LEU A 427 -21.29 -20.46 28.55
C LEU A 427 -21.43 -18.98 28.90
N PHE A 428 -20.33 -18.35 29.29
CA PHE A 428 -20.27 -16.92 29.53
C PHE A 428 -18.93 -16.35 29.10
N TRP A 429 -18.88 -15.04 28.86
CA TRP A 429 -17.64 -14.33 28.63
C TRP A 429 -16.96 -13.96 29.94
N ASP A 430 -15.75 -14.47 30.15
CA ASP A 430 -14.86 -14.07 31.24
C ASP A 430 -13.93 -12.94 30.74
N THR A 431 -14.19 -11.73 31.23
CA THR A 431 -13.46 -10.50 30.90
C THR A 431 -12.46 -10.09 32.00
N SER A 432 -12.26 -10.91 33.02
CA SER A 432 -11.43 -10.58 34.20
C SER A 432 -9.98 -10.23 33.86
N LEU A 433 -9.48 -10.75 32.73
CA LEU A 433 -8.12 -10.50 32.23
C LEU A 433 -8.06 -9.53 31.05
N LEU A 434 -9.21 -9.02 30.59
CA LEU A 434 -9.26 -8.16 29.40
C LEU A 434 -8.52 -6.84 29.62
N GLN A 435 -8.77 -6.18 30.75
CA GLN A 435 -8.19 -4.86 31.05
C GLN A 435 -6.74 -4.95 31.54
N SER A 436 -6.38 -6.05 32.21
CA SER A 436 -5.09 -6.21 32.87
C SER A 436 -4.06 -6.96 32.01
N GLN A 437 -4.52 -7.82 31.11
CA GLN A 437 -3.67 -8.69 30.28
C GLN A 437 -4.09 -8.73 28.81
N GLY A 438 -5.20 -8.10 28.41
CA GLY A 438 -5.65 -8.10 27.01
C GLY A 438 -6.33 -9.41 26.60
N ILE A 439 -6.64 -10.28 27.56
CA ILE A 439 -7.12 -11.65 27.31
C ILE A 439 -8.63 -11.73 27.52
N LEU A 440 -9.34 -12.29 26.54
CA LEU A 440 -10.75 -12.62 26.61
C LEU A 440 -10.93 -14.14 26.65
N LYS A 441 -11.79 -14.65 27.54
CA LYS A 441 -12.00 -16.09 27.72
C LYS A 441 -13.48 -16.48 27.65
N VAL A 442 -13.74 -17.71 27.23
CA VAL A 442 -15.05 -18.33 27.34
C VAL A 442 -15.07 -19.24 28.56
N GLY A 443 -15.80 -18.82 29.59
CA GLY A 443 -16.07 -19.59 30.79
C GLY A 443 -17.27 -20.52 30.62
N THR A 444 -17.50 -21.36 31.62
CA THR A 444 -18.72 -22.17 31.72
C THR A 444 -19.28 -22.12 33.13
N THR A 445 -20.61 -22.08 33.24
CA THR A 445 -21.35 -22.24 34.50
C THR A 445 -21.66 -23.70 34.81
N GLN A 446 -21.22 -24.64 33.97
CA GLN A 446 -21.40 -26.06 34.16
C GLN A 446 -20.02 -26.75 34.25
N ALA A 447 -19.76 -27.41 35.37
CA ALA A 447 -18.57 -28.25 35.46
C ALA A 447 -18.75 -29.50 34.58
N PRO A 448 -17.71 -29.94 33.85
CA PRO A 448 -17.72 -31.27 33.27
C PRO A 448 -17.79 -32.32 34.39
N PRO A 449 -18.37 -33.51 34.13
CA PRO A 449 -18.36 -34.60 35.10
C PRO A 449 -16.94 -34.87 35.63
N PRO A 450 -16.74 -34.94 36.95
CA PRO A 450 -15.42 -35.16 37.54
C PRO A 450 -14.84 -36.49 37.07
N THR A 451 -13.57 -36.49 36.64
CA THR A 451 -12.85 -37.74 36.42
C THR A 451 -12.28 -38.22 37.75
N ILE A 452 -12.84 -39.31 38.28
CA ILE A 452 -12.34 -39.98 39.48
C ILE A 452 -11.11 -40.81 39.08
N LEU A 453 -9.95 -40.51 39.69
CA LEU A 453 -8.74 -41.30 39.54
C LEU A 453 -8.88 -42.63 40.32
N PRO A 454 -8.13 -43.69 39.96
CA PRO A 454 -8.21 -44.97 40.63
C PRO A 454 -8.10 -44.83 42.17
N PRO A 455 -9.11 -45.26 42.94
CA PRO A 455 -9.06 -45.15 44.39
C PRO A 455 -7.96 -46.03 44.96
N THR A 456 -7.32 -45.57 46.04
CA THR A 456 -6.29 -46.33 46.75
C THR A 456 -6.63 -46.46 48.22
N VAL A 457 -6.04 -47.43 48.91
CA VAL A 457 -6.15 -47.57 50.36
C VAL A 457 -4.78 -47.31 50.98
N VAL A 458 -4.70 -46.30 51.84
CA VAL A 458 -3.45 -45.88 52.49
C VAL A 458 -3.72 -45.65 53.98
N GLY A 459 -3.00 -46.39 54.84
CA GLY A 459 -3.07 -46.19 56.29
C GLY A 459 -4.47 -46.36 56.90
N GLY A 460 -5.28 -47.29 56.38
CA GLY A 460 -6.66 -47.51 56.84
C GLY A 460 -7.70 -46.52 56.29
N ASN A 461 -7.31 -45.64 55.35
CA ASN A 461 -8.21 -44.72 54.68
C ASN A 461 -8.38 -45.08 53.20
N LEU A 462 -9.61 -44.98 52.70
CA LEU A 462 -9.90 -44.92 51.28
C LEU A 462 -9.56 -43.51 50.77
N VAL A 463 -8.70 -43.41 49.78
CA VAL A 463 -8.27 -42.16 49.15
C VAL A 463 -8.87 -42.09 47.75
N ILE A 464 -9.70 -41.08 47.52
CA ILE A 464 -10.33 -40.78 46.23
C ILE A 464 -9.73 -39.47 45.73
N GLN A 465 -9.14 -39.50 44.53
CA GLN A 465 -8.62 -38.30 43.88
C GLN A 465 -9.45 -37.94 42.66
N VAL A 466 -9.63 -36.65 42.41
CA VAL A 466 -10.51 -36.14 41.35
C VAL A 466 -9.81 -35.00 40.62
N ASN A 467 -9.79 -35.06 39.29
CA ASN A 467 -9.43 -33.90 38.48
C ASN A 467 -10.57 -32.88 38.53
N SER A 468 -10.27 -31.68 39.02
CA SER A 468 -11.25 -30.63 39.27
C SER A 468 -10.96 -29.36 38.47
N LEU A 469 -12.02 -28.68 38.08
CA LEU A 469 -11.98 -27.39 37.42
C LEU A 469 -12.11 -26.27 38.46
N ALA A 470 -11.28 -25.24 38.34
CA ALA A 470 -11.38 -24.05 39.19
C ALA A 470 -12.73 -23.35 38.99
N GLY A 471 -13.26 -22.75 40.07
CA GLY A 471 -14.53 -22.03 40.05
C GLY A 471 -15.76 -22.88 40.40
N PHE A 472 -15.60 -24.19 40.61
CA PHE A 472 -16.66 -25.11 41.03
C PHE A 472 -16.33 -25.75 42.38
N ASN A 473 -17.36 -26.11 43.14
CA ASN A 473 -17.21 -26.89 44.36
C ASN A 473 -17.47 -28.37 44.07
N TYR A 474 -16.56 -29.23 44.54
CA TYR A 474 -16.68 -30.68 44.44
C TYR A 474 -17.04 -31.24 45.80
N ILE A 475 -18.17 -31.92 45.87
CA ILE A 475 -18.72 -32.47 47.11
C ILE A 475 -18.62 -33.99 47.04
N LEU A 476 -17.83 -34.57 47.92
CA LEU A 476 -17.89 -36.00 48.18
C LEU A 476 -19.18 -36.28 48.93
N GLU A 477 -20.02 -37.12 48.35
CA GLU A 477 -21.24 -37.60 48.97
C GLU A 477 -21.17 -39.10 49.20
N ALA A 478 -21.82 -39.58 50.24
CA ALA A 478 -21.87 -41.01 50.55
C ALA A 478 -23.28 -41.48 50.88
N THR A 479 -23.55 -42.75 50.58
CA THR A 479 -24.79 -43.43 50.93
C THR A 479 -24.49 -44.87 51.39
N PRO A 480 -25.25 -45.41 52.36
CA PRO A 480 -25.18 -46.85 52.70
C PRO A 480 -25.79 -47.75 51.62
N ALA A 481 -26.64 -47.23 50.72
CA ALA A 481 -27.30 -48.00 49.66
C ALA A 481 -27.54 -47.16 48.40
N VAL A 482 -27.42 -47.77 47.21
CA VAL A 482 -27.64 -47.07 45.92
C VAL A 482 -29.12 -46.83 45.60
N ALA A 483 -30.05 -47.42 46.36
CA ALA A 483 -31.48 -47.13 46.32
C ALA A 483 -32.12 -47.44 47.70
N PRO A 484 -33.00 -46.58 48.25
CA PRO A 484 -33.39 -45.25 47.75
C PRO A 484 -32.27 -44.20 47.90
N THR A 485 -32.25 -43.22 47.00
CA THR A 485 -31.10 -42.33 46.71
C THR A 485 -30.96 -41.15 47.67
N SER A 486 -30.76 -41.40 48.96
CA SER A 486 -30.36 -40.34 49.90
C SER A 486 -28.83 -40.28 50.00
N TRP A 487 -28.23 -39.30 49.34
CA TRP A 487 -26.79 -39.05 49.37
C TRP A 487 -26.50 -37.92 50.35
N ALA A 488 -25.66 -38.17 51.35
CA ALA A 488 -25.27 -37.16 52.33
C ALA A 488 -23.90 -36.57 51.98
N PRO A 489 -23.73 -35.23 52.05
CA PRO A 489 -22.43 -34.60 51.86
C PRO A 489 -21.47 -35.04 52.99
N VAL A 490 -20.24 -35.39 52.62
CA VAL A 490 -19.16 -35.80 53.51
C VAL A 490 -18.10 -34.70 53.62
N GLU A 491 -17.65 -34.18 52.48
CA GLU A 491 -16.61 -33.16 52.41
C GLU A 491 -16.79 -32.33 51.13
N THR A 492 -16.66 -31.01 51.24
CA THR A 492 -16.70 -30.08 50.09
C THR A 492 -15.33 -29.47 49.89
N LYS A 493 -14.84 -29.44 48.65
CA LYS A 493 -13.58 -28.79 48.28
C LYS A 493 -13.78 -27.87 47.08
N ALA A 494 -13.20 -26.68 47.13
CA ALA A 494 -13.11 -25.82 45.95
C ALA A 494 -12.19 -26.47 44.91
N GLY A 495 -12.61 -26.46 43.65
CA GLY A 495 -11.87 -27.02 42.53
C GLY A 495 -10.66 -26.19 42.12
N GLY A 496 -9.77 -26.82 41.36
CA GLY A 496 -8.50 -26.26 40.89
C GLY A 496 -7.39 -27.31 40.96
N GLY A 497 -7.30 -28.18 39.94
CA GLY A 497 -6.29 -29.25 39.88
C GLY A 497 -6.76 -30.56 40.51
N ILE A 498 -5.85 -31.34 41.10
CA ILE A 498 -6.21 -32.62 41.72
C ILE A 498 -6.71 -32.39 43.15
N LEU A 499 -7.97 -32.76 43.43
CA LEU A 499 -8.52 -32.81 44.78
C LEU A 499 -8.32 -34.20 45.36
N THR A 500 -7.97 -34.28 46.64
CA THR A 500 -7.81 -35.54 47.37
C THR A 500 -8.81 -35.59 48.53
N PHE A 501 -9.71 -36.57 48.50
CA PHE A 501 -10.63 -36.90 49.58
C PHE A 501 -10.12 -38.13 50.34
N THR A 502 -10.04 -38.03 51.67
CA THR A 502 -9.52 -39.12 52.52
C THR A 502 -10.63 -39.57 53.46
N ILE A 503 -11.06 -40.83 53.31
CA ILE A 503 -12.20 -41.38 54.04
C ILE A 503 -11.72 -42.54 54.93
N PRO A 504 -11.86 -42.45 56.27
CA PRO A 504 -11.57 -43.56 57.15
C PRO A 504 -12.42 -44.80 56.84
N ILE A 505 -11.79 -45.97 56.72
CA ILE A 505 -12.49 -47.23 56.53
C ILE A 505 -13.07 -47.67 57.88
N GLY A 506 -14.39 -47.55 58.03
CA GLY A 506 -15.13 -47.93 59.24
C GLY A 506 -15.61 -49.39 59.24
N SER A 507 -16.47 -49.73 60.20
CA SER A 507 -17.02 -51.09 60.39
C SER A 507 -18.27 -51.40 59.56
N ALA A 508 -18.70 -50.49 58.69
CA ALA A 508 -19.87 -50.70 57.84
C ALA A 508 -19.58 -51.75 56.75
N PRO A 509 -20.51 -52.68 56.47
CA PRO A 509 -20.28 -53.76 55.51
C PRO A 509 -20.15 -53.26 54.06
N GLN A 510 -20.79 -52.13 53.72
CA GLN A 510 -20.67 -51.48 52.41
C GLN A 510 -21.02 -49.99 52.53
N ARG A 511 -20.38 -49.15 51.71
CA ARG A 511 -20.69 -47.73 51.54
C ARG A 511 -20.40 -47.33 50.10
N PHE A 512 -21.24 -46.49 49.52
CA PHE A 512 -21.10 -45.98 48.16
C PHE A 512 -20.75 -44.51 48.20
N PHE A 513 -19.95 -44.06 47.24
CA PHE A 513 -19.49 -42.68 47.12
C PHE A 513 -19.79 -42.15 45.73
N ARG A 514 -20.15 -40.87 45.65
CA ARG A 514 -20.20 -40.11 44.40
C ARG A 514 -19.61 -38.72 44.63
N ILE A 515 -19.20 -38.08 43.55
CA ILE A 515 -18.77 -36.69 43.56
C ILE A 515 -19.84 -35.89 42.84
N SER A 516 -20.50 -34.97 43.55
CA SER A 516 -21.34 -33.95 42.93
C SER A 516 -20.53 -32.67 42.72
N VAL A 517 -20.88 -31.90 41.69
CA VAL A 517 -20.23 -30.64 41.37
C VAL A 517 -21.28 -29.53 41.38
N GLN A 518 -20.96 -28.42 42.04
CA GLN A 518 -21.81 -27.26 42.21
C GLN A 518 -21.13 -26.00 41.74
#